data_AF-X1RUT1-F1
#
_entry.id   AF-X1RUT1-F1
#
_cell.length_a   1.000
_cell.length_b   1.000
_cell.length_c   1.000
_cell.angle_alpha   90.00
_cell.angle_beta   90.00
_cell.angle_gamma   90.00
#
_symmetry.space_group_name_H-M   'P 1'
#
loop_
_entity.id
_entity.type
_entity.pdbx_description
1 polymer ?
#
loop_
_entity_poly.entity_id
_entity_poly.type
_entity_poly.pdbx_seq_one_letter_code
_entity_poly.pdbx_strand_id
1 'polypeptide(L)' 'MIIVRIFKNNAEKFANLISAVSFESCRRRLRLYFSNLNEIKEKIIAGEIIDLPYVTFQKDRRINKKKVRNERRKIYN' A
#
# COMPACT_ATOMS: atom_id res chain seq x y z
N MET A 1 2.67 9.99 2.96
CA MET A 1 2.10 8.65 3.25
C MET A 1 2.86 7.62 2.43
N ILE A 2 3.26 6.51 3.07
CA ILE A 2 3.85 5.36 2.39
C ILE A 2 2.71 4.43 1.95
N ILE A 3 2.80 3.97 0.71
CA ILE A 3 1.86 3.08 0.04
C ILE A 3 2.64 1.87 -0.41
N VAL A 4 2.06 0.70 -0.26
CA VAL A 4 2.53 -0.51 -0.88
C VAL A 4 1.87 -0.63 -2.24
N ARG A 5 2.68 -0.69 -3.29
CA ARG A 5 2.23 -1.06 -4.63
C ARG A 5 2.58 -2.52 -4.90
N ILE A 6 1.60 -3.29 -5.33
CA ILE A 6 1.74 -4.71 -5.67
C ILE A 6 1.48 -4.84 -7.16
N PHE A 7 2.49 -5.25 -7.92
CA PHE A 7 2.35 -5.46 -9.35
C PHE A 7 1.71 -6.82 -9.63
N LYS A 8 0.69 -6.82 -10.49
CA LYS A 8 -0.07 -8.03 -10.86
C LYS A 8 0.74 -8.92 -11.81
N ASN A 9 0.30 -10.16 -11.99
CA ASN A 9 0.96 -11.13 -12.87
C ASN A 9 1.07 -10.65 -14.33
N ASN A 10 0.14 -9.82 -14.78
CA ASN A 10 0.12 -9.23 -16.12
C ASN A 10 1.02 -7.99 -16.27
N ALA A 11 1.83 -7.63 -15.26
CA ALA A 11 2.75 -6.49 -15.29
C ALA A 11 4.12 -6.81 -15.93
N GLU A 12 4.19 -7.88 -16.73
CA GLU A 12 5.39 -8.35 -17.43
C GLU A 12 6.60 -8.49 -16.49
N LYS A 13 7.69 -7.75 -16.76
CA LYS A 13 8.94 -7.76 -16.00
C LYS A 13 8.78 -7.33 -14.54
N PHE A 14 7.66 -6.70 -14.19
CA PHE A 14 7.36 -6.26 -12.82
C PHE A 14 6.40 -7.20 -12.09
N ALA A 15 5.97 -8.31 -12.70
CA ALA A 15 5.05 -9.25 -12.09
C ALA A 15 5.50 -9.68 -10.69
N ASN A 16 4.57 -9.70 -9.73
CA ASN A 16 4.78 -10.06 -8.32
C ASN A 16 5.76 -9.17 -7.55
N LEU A 17 6.21 -8.06 -8.13
CA LEU A 17 7.02 -7.09 -7.40
C LEU A 17 6.15 -6.36 -6.38
N ILE A 18 6.63 -6.31 -5.14
CA ILE A 18 6.03 -5.52 -4.06
C ILE A 18 7.02 -4.42 -3.72
N SER A 19 6.55 -3.17 -3.70
CA SER A 19 7.40 -2.04 -3.32
C SER A 19 6.66 -1.01 -2.48
N ALA A 20 7.33 -0.50 -1.46
CA ALA A 20 6.85 0.58 -0.62
C ALA A 20 7.37 1.90 -1.19
N VAL A 21 6.46 2.82 -1.51
CA VAL A 21 6.77 4.10 -2.15
C VAL A 21 5.93 5.21 -1.52
N SER A 22 6.33 6.46 -1.76
CA SER A 22 5.52 7.61 -1.33
C SER A 22 4.28 7.77 -2.23
N PHE A 23 3.18 8.29 -1.68
CA PHE A 23 1.99 8.66 -2.49
C PHE A 23 2.35 9.58 -3.66
N GLU A 24 3.23 10.54 -3.43
CA GLU A 24 3.63 11.52 -4.45
C GLU A 24 4.32 10.84 -5.64
N SER A 25 5.12 9.80 -5.39
CA SER A 25 5.75 8.98 -6.43
C SER A 25 4.72 8.24 -7.30
N CYS A 26 3.50 7.99 -6.78
CA CYS A 26 2.41 7.34 -7.52
C CYS A 26 1.45 8.34 -8.19
N ARG A 27 1.55 9.63 -7.86
CA ARG A 27 0.61 10.68 -8.30
C ARG A 27 0.45 10.74 -9.81
N ARG A 28 1.56 10.69 -10.56
CA ARG A 28 1.54 10.72 -12.03
C ARG A 28 0.79 9.52 -12.62
N ARG A 29 0.96 8.33 -12.06
CA ARG A 29 0.27 7.11 -12.53
C ARG A 29 -1.20 7.15 -12.15
N LEU A 30 -1.55 7.58 -10.93
CA LEU A 30 -2.95 7.70 -10.49
C LEU A 30 -3.74 8.71 -11.34
N ARG A 31 -3.11 9.81 -11.79
CA ARG A 31 -3.75 10.81 -12.68
C ARG A 31 -4.19 10.25 -14.03
N LEU A 32 -3.61 9.15 -14.49
CA LEU A 32 -4.03 8.51 -15.74
C LEU A 32 -5.39 7.80 -15.61
N TYR A 33 -5.79 7.45 -14.38
CA TYR A 33 -7.01 6.67 -14.12
C TYR A 33 -8.07 7.46 -13.35
N PHE A 34 -7.66 8.48 -12.58
CA PHE A 34 -8.55 9.22 -11.70
C PHE A 34 -8.34 10.73 -11.86
N SER A 35 -9.44 11.46 -12.06
CA SER A 35 -9.43 12.93 -12.11
C SER A 35 -9.26 13.54 -10.71
N ASN A 36 -9.87 12.94 -9.69
CA ASN A 36 -9.79 13.42 -8.30
C ASN A 36 -8.83 12.57 -7.46
N LEU A 37 -7.59 13.06 -7.31
CA LEU A 37 -6.57 12.36 -6.52
C LEU A 37 -6.77 12.46 -5.01
N ASN A 38 -7.47 13.50 -4.53
CA ASN A 38 -7.66 13.70 -3.09
C ASN A 38 -8.59 12.61 -2.54
N GLU A 39 -9.67 12.30 -3.26
CA GLU A 39 -10.57 11.20 -2.91
C GLU A 39 -9.84 9.85 -2.87
N ILE A 40 -8.98 9.57 -3.87
CA ILE A 40 -8.18 8.35 -3.89
C ILE A 40 -7.21 8.29 -2.71
N LYS A 41 -6.61 9.42 -2.34
CA LYS A 41 -5.74 9.52 -1.18
C LYS A 41 -6.50 9.21 0.11
N GLU A 42 -7.72 9.72 0.26
CA GLU A 42 -8.59 9.46 1.41
C GLU A 42 -8.98 7.98 1.50
N LYS A 43 -9.39 7.36 0.38
CA LYS A 43 -9.69 5.92 0.30
C LYS A 43 -8.50 5.07 0.75
N ILE A 44 -7.30 5.38 0.25
CA ILE A 44 -6.08 4.68 0.67
C ILE A 44 -5.83 4.93 2.17
N ILE A 45 -5.99 6.15 2.68
CA ILE A 45 -5.83 6.45 4.12
C ILE A 45 -6.81 5.64 4.98
N ALA A 46 -8.05 5.47 4.53
CA ALA A 46 -9.09 4.65 5.15
C ALA A 46 -8.76 3.15 5.14
N GLY A 47 -7.76 2.74 4.35
CA GLY A 47 -7.28 1.36 4.26
C GLY A 47 -7.90 0.57 3.11
N GLU A 48 -8.61 1.25 2.20
CA GLU A 48 -9.12 0.65 0.98
C GLU A 48 -7.98 0.29 0.02
N ILE A 49 -8.24 -0.73 -0.80
CA ILE A 49 -7.33 -1.19 -1.85
C ILE A 49 -7.80 -0.57 -3.16
N ILE A 50 -6.92 0.18 -3.81
CA ILE A 50 -7.17 0.74 -5.13
C ILE A 50 -6.59 -0.20 -6.17
N ASP A 51 -7.46 -0.85 -6.92
CA ASP A 51 -7.08 -1.81 -7.95
C ASP A 51 -6.97 -1.12 -9.32
N LEU A 52 -5.84 -1.30 -10.00
CA LEU A 52 -5.62 -0.87 -11.39
C LEU A 52 -5.24 -2.08 -12.25
N PRO A 53 -5.25 -1.95 -13.59
CA PRO A 53 -5.01 -3.10 -14.49
C PRO A 53 -3.72 -3.89 -14.23
N TYR A 54 -2.65 -3.22 -13.81
CA TYR A 54 -1.31 -3.82 -13.64
C TYR A 54 -0.74 -3.68 -12.22
N VAL A 55 -1.41 -2.94 -11.35
CA VAL A 55 -0.89 -2.61 -10.02
C VAL A 55 -2.03 -2.41 -9.05
N THR A 56 -1.84 -2.82 -7.80
CA THR A 56 -2.75 -2.51 -6.71
C THR A 56 -2.03 -1.58 -5.74
N PHE A 57 -2.75 -0.60 -5.20
CA PHE A 57 -2.24 0.31 -4.19
C PHE A 57 -2.97 0.09 -2.88
N GLN A 58 -2.21 -0.01 -1.80
CA GLN A 58 -2.75 -0.11 -0.45
C GLN A 58 -1.89 0.69 0.53
N LYS A 59 -2.50 1.19 1.60
CA LYS A 59 -1.76 1.84 2.69
C LYS A 59 -0.77 0.86 3.32
N ASP A 60 0.44 1.33 3.59
CA ASP A 60 1.38 0.53 4.37
C ASP A 60 0.91 0.39 5.82
N ARG A 61 0.58 -0.84 6.21
CA ARG A 61 0.11 -1.19 7.56
C ARG A 61 1.26 -1.35 8.57
N ARG A 62 2.51 -1.48 8.12
CA ARG A 62 3.68 -1.75 9.00
C ARG A 62 4.13 -0.53 9.81
N ILE A 63 3.75 0.67 9.38
CA ILE A 63 4.12 1.93 10.05
C ILE A 63 3.24 2.17 11.29
N ASN A 64 2.07 1.55 11.36
CA ASN A 64 1.17 1.64 12.51
C ASN A 64 1.58 0.67 13.63
N LYS A 65 2.88 0.63 13.97
CA LYS A 65 3.36 -0.09 15.15
C LYS A 65 2.87 0.65 16.41
N LYS A 66 1.63 0.38 16.82
CA LYS A 66 1.38 0.18 18.26
C LYS A 66 2.42 -0.85 18.68
N LYS A 67 3.33 -0.49 19.60
CA LYS A 67 4.26 -1.45 20.22
C LYS A 67 3.42 -2.63 20.68
N VAL A 68 3.46 -3.75 19.95
CA VAL A 68 3.00 -5.02 20.48
C VAL A 68 4.04 -5.33 21.56
N ARG A 69 3.71 -4.95 22.80
CA ARG A 69 4.47 -5.36 23.97
C ARG A 69 4.43 -6.88 23.91
N ASN A 70 5.61 -7.49 23.90
CA ASN A 70 5.78 -8.93 23.72
C ASN A 70 5.18 -9.65 24.94
N GLU A 71 3.86 -9.78 25.03
CA GLU A 71 3.16 -10.43 26.16
C GLU A 71 3.34 -11.95 26.14
N ARG A 72 3.77 -12.52 25.01
CA ARG A 72 3.99 -13.97 24.82
C ARG A 72 5.33 -14.50 25.34
N ARG A 73 6.15 -13.68 26.00
CA ARG A 73 7.46 -14.07 26.55
C ARG A 73 7.49 -14.10 28.09
N LYS A 74 6.38 -14.48 28.70
CA LYS A 74 6.35 -15.02 30.05
C LYS A 74 5.52 -16.29 30.00
N ILE A 75 5.88 -17.28 30.82
CA ILE A 75 5.19 -18.58 31.04
C ILE A 75 5.71 -19.66 30.06
N TYR A 76 6.47 -20.71 30.39
CA TYR A 76 7.07 -21.28 31.63
C TYR A 76 8.34 -22.08 31.25
N ASN A 77 9.40 -21.96 32.06
CA ASN A 77 10.20 -23.03 32.68
C ASN A 77 11.42 -22.42 33.38
#